data_AF-M5E8A7-F1
#
_entry.id   AF-M5E8A7-F1
#
_cell.length_a   1.000
_cell.length_b   1.000
_cell.length_c   1.000
_cell.angle_alpha   90.00
_cell.angle_beta   90.00
_cell.angle_gamma   90.00
#
_symmetry.space_group_name_H-M   'P 1'
#
loop_
_entity.id
_entity.type
_entity.pdbx_description
1 polymer ?
#
loop_
_entity_poly.entity_id
_entity_poly.type
_entity_poly.pdbx_seq_one_letter_code
_entity_poly.pdbx_strand_id
1 'polypeptide(L)'
;MKAILTSFSGADSWEDKVEKISHAYLQEIQKKTVLMRALYIELGALGLEGQQLRRKIADIFADFLCNQVKMHILKGDSLREISHDVGVILVSGINQLILNRLLDDNKARLTDLTSTAVQIIHSVSKI
;
A
#
# COMPACT_ATOMS: atom_id res chain seq x y z
N MET A 1 -8.03 5.28 -4.70
CA MET A 1 -7.64 4.10 -5.50
C MET A 1 -8.06 4.21 -6.95
N LYS A 2 -9.35 4.31 -7.30
CA LYS A 2 -9.82 4.33 -8.70
C LYS A 2 -9.11 5.39 -9.57
N ALA A 3 -8.96 6.61 -9.07
CA ALA A 3 -8.27 7.71 -9.77
C ALA A 3 -6.75 7.47 -9.98
N ILE A 4 -6.08 6.81 -9.03
CA ILE A 4 -4.65 6.47 -9.13
C ILE A 4 -4.46 5.37 -10.18
N LEU A 5 -5.41 4.43 -10.31
CA LEU A 5 -5.30 3.29 -11.22
C LEU A 5 -5.68 3.65 -12.67
N THR A 6 -6.57 4.62 -12.85
CA THR A 6 -6.99 5.09 -14.19
C THR A 6 -5.94 5.91 -14.90
N SER A 7 -4.90 6.40 -14.21
CA SER A 7 -3.83 7.22 -14.80
C SER A 7 -2.63 6.40 -15.30
N PHE A 8 -2.65 5.06 -15.18
CA PHE A 8 -1.54 4.20 -15.60
C PHE A 8 -1.87 3.37 -16.85
N SER A 9 -0.88 3.24 -17.72
CA SER A 9 -1.03 2.57 -19.02
C SER A 9 -1.16 1.05 -18.86
N GLY A 10 -1.98 0.43 -19.72
CA GLY A 10 -2.07 -1.03 -19.79
C GLY A 10 -0.75 -1.71 -20.16
N ALA A 11 0.19 -0.98 -20.75
CA ALA A 11 1.48 -1.45 -21.25
C ALA A 11 2.63 -1.46 -20.22
N ASP A 12 2.43 -0.89 -19.02
CA ASP A 12 3.47 -0.86 -17.99
C ASP A 12 3.77 -2.28 -17.46
N SER A 13 5.06 -2.59 -17.24
CA SER A 13 5.50 -3.83 -16.58
C SER A 13 4.97 -3.91 -15.14
N TRP A 14 5.00 -5.10 -14.53
CA TRP A 14 4.65 -5.26 -13.11
C TRP A 14 5.49 -4.34 -12.22
N GLU A 15 6.80 -4.31 -12.45
CA GLU A 15 7.77 -3.46 -11.76
C GLU A 15 7.39 -1.98 -11.84
N ASP A 16 7.17 -1.49 -13.06
CA ASP A 16 6.81 -0.09 -13.29
C ASP A 16 5.50 0.27 -12.58
N LYS A 17 4.51 -0.63 -12.59
CA LYS A 17 3.24 -0.39 -11.91
C LYS A 17 3.39 -0.36 -10.40
N VAL A 18 4.11 -1.30 -9.82
CA VAL A 18 4.33 -1.35 -8.37
C VAL A 18 5.02 -0.07 -7.92
N GLU A 19 6.05 0.39 -8.63
CA GLU A 19 6.74 1.64 -8.31
C GLU A 19 5.84 2.87 -8.45
N LYS A 20 5.19 3.03 -9.62
CA LYS A 20 4.33 4.19 -9.89
C LYS A 20 3.15 4.27 -8.93
N ILE A 21 2.47 3.15 -8.65
CA ILE A 21 1.33 3.09 -7.74
C ILE A 21 1.77 3.39 -6.31
N SER A 22 2.87 2.78 -5.85
CA SER A 22 3.39 3.01 -4.50
C SER A 22 3.78 4.48 -4.30
N HIS A 23 4.47 5.07 -5.28
CA HIS A 23 4.86 6.48 -5.24
C HIS A 23 3.63 7.40 -5.23
N ALA A 24 2.69 7.20 -6.15
CA ALA A 24 1.49 8.03 -6.24
C ALA A 24 0.64 7.94 -4.97
N TYR A 25 0.50 6.74 -4.38
CA TYR A 25 -0.20 6.55 -3.13
C TYR A 25 0.44 7.33 -1.98
N LEU A 26 1.76 7.20 -1.80
CA LEU A 26 2.51 7.91 -0.76
C LEU A 26 2.46 9.43 -0.94
N GLN A 27 2.53 9.89 -2.20
CA GLN A 27 2.39 11.30 -2.52
C GLN A 27 1.00 11.84 -2.16
N GLU A 28 -0.07 11.08 -2.43
CA GLU A 28 -1.44 11.46 -2.06
C GLU A 28 -1.65 11.51 -0.54
N ILE A 29 -1.05 10.59 0.21
CA ILE A 29 -1.08 10.63 1.68
C ILE A 29 -0.34 11.87 2.18
N GLN A 30 0.83 12.18 1.60
CA GLN A 30 1.65 13.31 2.04
C GLN A 30 0.91 14.65 1.90
N LYS A 31 0.11 14.82 0.85
CA LYS A 31 -0.76 16.00 0.67
C LYS A 31 -1.78 16.17 1.79
N LYS A 32 -2.07 15.11 2.55
CA LYS A 32 -3.11 15.06 3.60
C LYS A 32 -2.55 14.66 4.96
N THR A 33 -1.27 14.95 5.23
CA THR A 33 -0.54 14.55 6.45
C THR A 33 -1.32 14.79 7.75
N VAL A 34 -1.94 15.98 7.92
CA VAL A 34 -2.74 16.30 9.13
C VAL A 34 -3.94 15.36 9.29
N LEU A 35 -4.73 15.19 8.23
CA LEU A 35 -5.88 14.28 8.22
C LEU A 35 -5.45 12.84 8.47
N MET A 36 -4.37 12.40 7.83
CA MET A 36 -3.89 11.02 7.96
C MET A 36 -3.37 10.76 9.38
N ARG A 37 -2.65 11.70 9.99
CA ARG A 37 -2.21 11.60 11.38
C ARG A 37 -3.41 11.50 12.33
N ALA A 38 -4.43 12.34 12.16
CA ALA A 38 -5.67 12.26 12.93
C ALA A 38 -6.33 10.88 12.77
N LEU A 39 -6.55 10.43 11.54
CA LEU A 39 -7.17 9.12 11.26
C LEU A 39 -6.39 7.94 11.85
N TYR A 40 -5.05 7.95 11.80
CA TYR A 40 -4.27 6.84 12.37
C TYR A 40 -4.27 6.83 13.90
N ILE A 41 -4.25 8.00 14.56
CA ILE A 41 -4.20 8.12 16.02
C ILE A 41 -5.59 7.96 16.63
N GLU A 42 -6.57 8.73 16.14
CA GLU A 42 -7.92 8.78 16.71
C GLU A 42 -8.66 7.46 16.54
N LEU A 43 -8.38 6.72 15.45
CA LEU A 43 -8.94 5.38 15.26
C LEU A 43 -8.42 4.38 16.31
N GLY A 44 -7.23 4.63 16.87
CA GLY A 44 -6.75 3.86 18.02
C GLY A 44 -7.54 4.11 19.31
N ALA A 45 -8.07 5.32 19.49
CA ALA A 45 -8.84 5.70 20.68
C ALA A 45 -10.23 5.04 20.74
N LEU A 46 -10.74 4.51 19.62
CA LEU A 46 -12.02 3.80 19.53
C LEU A 46 -11.96 2.34 20.04
N GLY A 47 -10.81 1.86 20.51
CA GLY A 47 -10.66 0.50 21.04
C GLY A 47 -10.96 -0.59 19.99
N LEU A 48 -11.82 -1.55 20.34
CA LEU A 48 -12.13 -2.71 19.49
C LEU A 48 -12.77 -2.33 18.15
N GLU A 49 -13.66 -1.34 18.13
CA GLU A 49 -14.32 -0.87 16.90
C GLU A 49 -13.32 -0.26 15.94
N GLY A 50 -12.40 0.56 16.47
CA GLY A 50 -11.29 1.12 15.72
C GLY A 50 -10.39 0.03 15.13
N GLN A 51 -10.12 -1.02 15.89
CA GLN A 51 -9.33 -2.15 15.41
C GLN A 51 -10.02 -2.93 14.30
N GLN A 52 -11.33 -3.16 14.40
CA GLN A 52 -12.12 -3.81 13.35
C GLN A 52 -12.13 -2.97 12.07
N LEU A 53 -12.26 -1.65 12.18
CA LEU A 53 -12.20 -0.77 11.02
C LEU A 53 -10.80 -0.77 10.37
N ARG A 54 -9.72 -0.74 11.17
CA ARG A 54 -8.35 -0.90 10.65
C ARG A 54 -8.17 -2.20 9.89
N ARG A 55 -8.67 -3.30 10.45
CA ARG A 55 -8.61 -4.62 9.79
C ARG A 55 -9.38 -4.62 8.47
N LYS A 56 -10.62 -4.13 8.47
CA LYS A 56 -11.45 -4.04 7.25
C LYS A 56 -10.76 -3.22 6.16
N ILE A 57 -10.10 -2.12 6.52
CA ILE A 57 -9.34 -1.32 5.56
C ILE A 57 -8.13 -2.11 5.03
N ALA A 58 -7.37 -2.77 5.90
CA ALA A 58 -6.24 -3.61 5.48
C ALA A 58 -6.68 -4.73 4.53
N ASP A 59 -7.79 -5.42 4.83
CA ASP A 59 -8.35 -6.48 3.99
C ASP A 59 -8.71 -5.96 2.58
N ILE A 60 -9.36 -4.80 2.46
CA ILE A 60 -9.70 -4.19 1.16
C ILE A 60 -8.44 -3.93 0.31
N PHE A 61 -7.37 -3.42 0.92
CA PHE A 61 -6.12 -3.17 0.20
C PHE A 61 -5.35 -4.47 -0.10
N ALA A 62 -5.44 -5.47 0.77
CA ALA A 62 -4.86 -6.79 0.54
C ALA A 62 -5.53 -7.49 -0.64
N ASP A 63 -6.87 -7.51 -0.67
CA ASP A 63 -7.66 -8.00 -1.80
C ASP A 63 -7.30 -7.29 -3.10
N PHE A 64 -7.14 -5.96 -3.04
CA PHE A 64 -6.72 -5.18 -4.19
C PHE A 64 -5.35 -5.64 -4.71
N LEU A 65 -4.35 -5.77 -3.85
CA LEU A 65 -3.00 -6.22 -4.23
C LEU A 65 -3.03 -7.63 -4.83
N CYS A 66 -3.72 -8.58 -4.18
CA CYS A 66 -3.83 -9.96 -4.64
C CYS A 66 -4.48 -10.01 -6.04
N ASN A 67 -5.55 -9.23 -6.25
CA ASN A 67 -6.20 -9.13 -7.54
C ASN A 67 -5.29 -8.53 -8.63
N GLN A 68 -4.47 -7.51 -8.32
CA GLN A 68 -3.51 -6.98 -9.28
C GLN A 68 -2.45 -8.01 -9.68
N VAL A 69 -1.87 -8.73 -8.72
CA VAL A 69 -0.90 -9.81 -8.99
C VAL A 69 -1.53 -10.88 -9.87
N LYS A 70 -2.73 -11.34 -9.51
CA LYS A 70 -3.47 -12.35 -10.28
C LYS A 70 -3.73 -11.90 -11.72
N MET A 71 -4.13 -10.64 -11.93
CA MET A 71 -4.35 -10.09 -13.27
C MET A 71 -3.07 -10.04 -14.11
N HIS A 72 -1.91 -9.84 -13.49
CA HIS A 72 -0.62 -9.85 -14.17
C HIS A 72 -0.15 -11.28 -14.51
N ILE A 73 -0.35 -12.24 -13.61
CA ILE A 73 -0.14 -13.67 -13.90
C ILE A 73 -0.96 -14.10 -15.12
N LEU A 74 -2.25 -13.72 -15.18
CA LEU A 74 -3.14 -14.04 -16.30
C LEU A 74 -2.72 -13.38 -17.63
N LYS A 75 -1.90 -12.33 -17.59
CA LYS A 75 -1.32 -11.67 -18.77
C LYS A 75 0.00 -12.30 -19.23
N GLY A 76 0.53 -13.28 -18.50
CA GLY A 76 1.76 -13.99 -18.82
C GLY A 76 3.00 -13.52 -18.05
N ASP A 77 2.84 -12.62 -17.07
CA ASP A 77 3.97 -12.21 -16.23
C ASP A 77 4.40 -13.34 -15.29
N SER A 78 5.71 -13.56 -15.16
CA SER A 78 6.30 -14.59 -14.30
C SER A 78 6.28 -14.15 -12.83
N LEU A 79 5.12 -14.26 -12.18
CA LEU A 79 4.88 -13.86 -10.81
C LEU A 79 4.35 -15.02 -9.96
N ARG A 80 4.61 -14.93 -8.66
CA ARG A 80 4.03 -15.78 -7.62
C ARG A 80 2.74 -15.15 -7.10
N GLU A 81 1.70 -15.97 -6.99
CA GLU A 81 0.45 -15.55 -6.34
C GLU A 81 0.69 -15.21 -4.87
N ILE A 82 0.08 -14.11 -4.41
CA ILE A 82 0.14 -13.66 -3.02
C ILE A 82 -1.14 -14.12 -2.33
N SER A 83 -1.02 -14.82 -1.19
CA SER A 83 -2.20 -15.14 -0.38
C SER A 83 -2.76 -13.88 0.30
N HIS A 84 -4.05 -13.89 0.61
CA HIS A 84 -4.69 -12.77 1.30
C HIS A 84 -3.94 -12.35 2.57
N ASP A 85 -3.55 -13.31 3.43
CA ASP A 85 -2.85 -13.02 4.67
C ASP A 85 -1.47 -12.37 4.45
N VAL A 86 -0.74 -12.77 3.40
CA VAL A 86 0.51 -12.09 3.00
C VAL A 86 0.20 -10.66 2.54
N GLY A 87 -0.88 -10.46 1.78
CA GLY A 87 -1.34 -9.13 1.40
C GLY A 87 -1.65 -8.24 2.62
N VAL A 88 -2.34 -8.78 3.63
CA VAL A 88 -2.64 -8.07 4.89
C VAL A 88 -1.35 -7.69 5.61
N ILE A 89 -0.38 -8.60 5.70
CA ILE A 89 0.93 -8.32 6.31
C ILE A 89 1.63 -7.16 5.60
N LEU A 90 1.71 -7.20 4.26
CA LEU A 90 2.37 -6.16 3.47
C LEU A 90 1.72 -4.79 3.68
N VAL A 91 0.40 -4.72 3.52
CA VAL A 91 -0.37 -3.47 3.66
C VAL A 91 -0.23 -2.91 5.06
N SER A 92 -0.35 -3.76 6.09
CA SER A 92 -0.24 -3.34 7.48
C SER A 92 1.16 -2.84 7.81
N GLY A 93 2.20 -3.51 7.31
CA GLY A 93 3.59 -3.09 7.47
C GLY A 93 3.87 -1.74 6.81
N ILE A 94 3.43 -1.54 5.56
CA ILE A 94 3.57 -0.26 4.85
C ILE A 94 2.83 0.86 5.59
N ASN A 95 1.60 0.61 6.03
CA ASN A 95 0.83 1.58 6.82
C ASN A 95 1.53 1.94 8.13
N GLN A 96 2.18 0.98 8.79
CA GLN A 96 2.95 1.25 10.00
C GLN A 96 4.17 2.15 9.71
N LEU A 97 4.88 1.93 8.60
CA LEU A 97 6.00 2.79 8.20
C LEU A 97 5.53 4.21 7.88
N ILE A 98 4.38 4.35 7.20
CA ILE A 98 3.75 5.64 6.94
C ILE A 98 3.43 6.33 8.26
N LEU A 99 2.79 5.64 9.20
CA LEU A 99 2.47 6.18 10.52
C LEU A 99 3.72 6.65 11.27
N ASN A 100 4.78 5.83 11.31
CA ASN A 100 6.04 6.20 11.95
C ASN A 100 6.61 7.49 11.35
N ARG A 101 6.58 7.63 10.01
CA ARG A 101 7.04 8.83 9.31
C ARG A 101 6.14 10.04 9.53
N LEU A 102 4.83 9.81 9.64
CA LEU A 102 3.87 10.85 9.95
C LEU A 102 4.02 11.37 11.37
N LEU A 103 4.49 10.55 12.32
CA LEU A 103 4.69 10.90 13.74
C LEU A 103 6.06 11.52 14.02
N ASP A 104 7.07 11.16 13.24
CA ASP A 104 8.41 11.74 13.31
C ASP A 104 8.36 13.24 12.91
N ASP A 105 8.88 14.12 13.76
CA ASP A 105 8.95 15.57 13.48
C ASP A 105 10.01 15.91 12.41
N ASN A 106 10.79 14.91 11.99
CA ASN A 106 11.76 15.05 10.93
C ASN A 106 11.04 15.21 9.57
N LYS A 107 11.42 16.22 8.78
CA LYS A 107 10.78 16.64 7.50
C LYS A 107 10.88 15.62 6.35
N ALA A 108 11.06 14.35 6.64
CA ALA A 108 11.24 13.32 5.64
C ALA A 108 9.97 13.09 4.83
N ARG A 109 10.13 12.83 3.53
CA ARG A 109 9.00 12.66 2.63
C ARG A 109 8.47 11.24 2.74
N LEU A 110 7.16 11.08 2.71
CA LEU A 110 6.53 9.75 2.65
C LEU A 110 6.94 9.01 1.38
N THR A 111 7.17 9.74 0.28
CA THR A 111 7.65 9.16 -0.99
C THR A 111 9.02 8.49 -0.88
N ASP A 112 9.79 8.76 0.18
CA ASP A 112 11.06 8.07 0.40
C ASP A 112 10.82 6.59 0.80
N LEU A 113 9.59 6.21 1.20
CA LEU A 113 9.19 4.81 1.44
C LEU A 113 8.88 4.03 0.15
N THR A 114 8.85 4.66 -1.03
CA THR A 114 8.50 3.99 -2.29
C THR A 114 9.41 2.80 -2.56
N SER A 115 10.74 2.97 -2.42
CA SER A 115 11.69 1.89 -2.67
C SER A 115 11.48 0.72 -1.72
N THR A 116 11.14 0.99 -0.46
CA THR A 116 10.83 -0.03 0.55
C THR A 116 9.55 -0.79 0.17
N ALA A 117 8.49 -0.08 -0.21
CA ALA A 117 7.24 -0.71 -0.64
C ALA A 117 7.45 -1.61 -1.87
N VAL A 118 8.19 -1.11 -2.87
CA VAL A 118 8.55 -1.85 -4.08
C VAL A 118 9.35 -3.11 -3.74
N GLN A 119 10.37 -2.98 -2.89
CA GLN A 119 11.22 -4.09 -2.48
C GLN A 119 10.41 -5.20 -1.83
N ILE A 120 9.53 -4.89 -0.87
CA ILE A 120 8.79 -5.92 -0.13
C ILE A 120 7.74 -6.60 -1.01
N ILE A 121 7.06 -5.85 -1.88
CA ILE A 121 6.05 -6.40 -2.79
C ILE A 121 6.73 -7.36 -3.77
N HIS A 122 7.87 -6.97 -4.36
CA HIS A 122 8.62 -7.85 -5.24
C HIS A 122 9.18 -9.09 -4.53
N SER A 123 9.63 -8.94 -3.29
CA SER A 123 10.20 -10.07 -2.52
C SER A 123 9.21 -11.21 -2.33
N VAL A 124 7.89 -10.92 -2.34
CA VAL A 124 6.85 -11.95 -2.20
C VAL A 124 6.13 -12.29 -3.50
N SER A 125 6.23 -11.45 -4.54
CA SER A 125 5.53 -11.62 -5.81
C SER A 125 6.40 -12.17 -6.94
N LYS A 126 7.73 -12.08 -6.84
CA LYS A 126 8.64 -12.57 -7.90
C LYS A 126 8.94 -14.06 -7.73
N ILE A 127 9.18 -14.72 -8.86
CA ILE A 127 9.66 -16.11 -8.93
C ILE A 127 11.19 -16.11 -8.88
#